data_AF-A0A9X2E4T4-F1
#
_entry.id   AF-A0A9X2E4T4-F1
#
_cell.length_a   1.000
_cell.length_b   1.000
_cell.length_c   1.000
_cell.angle_alpha   90.00
_cell.angle_beta   90.00
_cell.angle_gamma   90.00
#
_symmetry.space_group_name_H-M   'P 1'
#
loop_
_entity.id
_entity.type
_entity.pdbx_description
1 polymer ?
#
loop_
_entity_poly.entity_id
_entity_poly.type
_entity_poly.pdbx_seq_one_letter_code
_entity_poly.pdbx_strand_id
1 'polypeptide(L)'
;MLRLIIGVAAGYVLGAKAGRARYEQISKTTRAITGSPVTRKLVLVGRQKLSDRLSTQPKLEPMEPIDERTTVLVPQDQLRR
;
A
#
# COMPACT_ATOMS: atom_id res chain seq x y z
N MET A 1 -33.34 35.26 22.02
CA MET A 1 -33.15 34.50 20.77
C MET A 1 -31.82 34.82 20.08
N LEU A 2 -31.53 36.08 19.71
CA LEU A 2 -30.31 36.46 18.98
C LEU A 2 -28.99 36.00 19.65
N ARG A 3 -28.85 36.16 20.97
CA ARG A 3 -27.66 35.71 21.73
C ARG A 3 -27.41 34.20 21.61
N LEU A 4 -28.48 33.41 21.54
CA LEU A 4 -28.41 31.95 21.45
C LEU A 4 -27.91 31.54 20.06
N ILE A 5 -28.42 32.20 19.01
CA ILE A 5 -27.98 32.01 17.63
C ILE A 5 -26.50 32.36 17.47
N ILE A 6 -26.06 33.48 18.08
CA ILE A 6 -24.65 33.89 18.06
C ILE A 6 -23.76 32.85 18.77
N GLY A 7 -24.18 32.34 19.93
CA GLY A 7 -23.44 31.29 20.65
C GLY A 7 -23.29 30.01 19.84
N VAL A 8 -24.36 29.56 19.18
CA VAL A 8 -24.33 28.36 18.31
C VAL A 8 -23.42 28.58 17.09
N ALA A 9 -23.53 29.73 16.43
CA ALA A 9 -22.69 30.06 15.28
C ALA A 9 -21.20 30.14 15.67
N ALA A 10 -20.89 30.78 16.79
CA ALA A 10 -19.52 30.87 17.31
C ALA A 10 -18.98 29.47 17.69
N GLY A 11 -19.78 28.64 18.35
CA GLY A 11 -19.42 27.27 18.70
C GLY A 11 -19.14 26.40 17.48
N TYR A 12 -19.96 26.52 16.43
CA TYR A 12 -19.77 25.79 15.18
C TYR A 12 -18.48 26.22 14.46
N VAL A 13 -18.23 27.52 14.35
CA VAL A 13 -17.02 28.05 13.69
C VAL A 13 -15.76 27.67 14.46
N LEU A 14 -15.77 27.78 15.79
CA LEU A 14 -14.65 27.39 16.64
C LEU A 14 -14.40 25.88 16.59
N GLY A 15 -15.45 25.06 16.64
CA GLY A 15 -15.35 23.60 16.50
C GLY A 15 -14.81 23.17 15.14
N ALA A 16 -15.32 23.76 14.05
CA ALA A 16 -14.83 23.49 12.70
C ALA A 16 -13.37 23.96 12.51
N LYS A 17 -12.98 25.10 13.09
CA LYS A 17 -11.61 25.63 12.99
C LYS A 17 -10.61 24.86 13.84
N ALA A 18 -11.00 24.37 15.02
CA ALA A 18 -10.14 23.61 15.92
C ALA A 18 -9.62 22.30 15.29
N GLY A 19 -10.40 21.67 14.41
CA GLY A 19 -9.98 20.46 13.68
C GLY A 19 -8.88 20.73 12.64
N ARG A 20 -8.87 21.92 12.01
CA ARG A 20 -8.00 22.19 10.86
C ARG A 20 -6.51 22.24 11.23
N ALA A 21 -6.15 22.81 12.39
CA ALA A 21 -4.76 22.96 12.79
C ALA A 21 -4.05 21.60 12.98
N ARG A 22 -4.74 20.64 13.61
CA ARG A 22 -4.21 19.28 13.80
C ARG A 22 -4.23 18.47 12.51
N TYR A 23 -5.25 18.69 11.67
CA TYR A 23 -5.34 18.05 10.35
C TYR A 23 -4.20 18.47 9.42
N GLU A 24 -3.82 19.76 9.44
CA GLU A 24 -2.69 20.28 8.67
C GLU A 24 -1.35 19.68 9.12
N GLN A 25 -1.14 19.50 10.42
CA GLN A 25 0.08 18.85 10.93
C GLN A 25 0.17 17.39 10.48
N ILE A 26 -0.93 16.66 10.57
CA ILE A 26 -0.98 15.26 10.17
C ILE A 26 -0.83 15.16 8.64
N SER A 27 -1.56 15.97 7.86
CA SER A 27 -1.52 15.91 6.40
C SER A 27 -0.14 16.29 5.85
N LYS A 28 0.53 17.29 6.44
CA LYS A 28 1.92 17.64 6.07
C LYS A 28 2.88 16.49 6.35
N THR A 29 2.73 15.83 7.50
CA THR A 29 3.54 14.67 7.87
C THR A 29 3.29 13.50 6.90
N THR A 30 2.02 13.18 6.62
CA THR A 30 1.65 12.15 5.63
C THR A 30 2.16 12.49 4.23
N ARG A 31 2.13 13.77 3.84
CA ARG A 31 2.63 14.22 2.53
C ARG A 31 4.16 14.16 2.42
N ALA A 32 4.86 14.49 3.50
CA ALA A 32 6.31 14.33 3.58
C ALA A 32 6.72 12.84 3.55
N ILE A 33 5.98 11.97 4.22
CA ILE A 33 6.24 10.53 4.24
C ILE A 33 5.93 9.91 2.87
N THR A 34 4.84 10.30 2.21
CA THR A 34 4.47 9.78 0.87
C THR A 34 5.37 10.32 -0.24
N GLY A 35 5.97 11.50 -0.09
CA GLY A 35 6.97 12.04 -1.01
C GLY A 35 8.36 11.42 -0.87
N SER A 36 8.61 10.57 0.13
CA SER A 36 9.93 9.98 0.36
C SER A 36 10.24 8.82 -0.60
N PRO A 37 11.44 8.77 -1.21
CA PRO A 37 11.87 7.65 -2.05
C PRO A 37 11.90 6.31 -1.30
N VAL A 38 12.02 6.33 0.03
CA VAL A 38 11.98 5.12 0.87
C VAL A 38 10.58 4.50 0.89
N THR A 39 9.53 5.30 1.02
CA THR A 39 8.13 4.84 0.99
C THR A 39 7.78 4.26 -0.37
N ARG A 40 8.25 4.88 -1.47
CA ARG A 40 8.06 4.35 -2.83
C ARG A 40 8.73 3.00 -3.03
N LYS A 41 9.95 2.82 -2.50
CA LYS A 41 10.65 1.52 -2.51
C LYS A 41 9.90 0.47 -1.69
N LEU A 42 9.38 0.84 -0.51
CA LEU A 42 8.58 -0.07 0.32
C LEU A 42 7.30 -0.53 -0.39
N VAL A 43 6.59 0.37 -1.08
CA VAL A 43 5.36 0.03 -1.82
C VAL A 43 5.67 -0.92 -2.98
N LEU A 44 6.77 -0.69 -3.72
CA LEU A 44 7.19 -1.57 -4.81
C LEU A 44 7.56 -2.97 -4.30
N VAL A 45 8.40 -3.04 -3.26
CA VAL A 45 8.80 -4.32 -2.65
C VAL A 45 7.59 -5.03 -2.03
N GLY A 46 6.70 -4.28 -1.38
CA GLY A 46 5.47 -4.81 -0.80
C GLY A 46 4.53 -5.39 -1.86
N ARG A 47 4.34 -4.69 -2.99
CA ARG A 47 3.55 -5.19 -4.12
C ARG A 47 4.16 -6.45 -4.71
N GLN A 48 5.48 -6.48 -4.93
CA GLN A 48 6.17 -7.67 -5.43
C GLN A 48 6.01 -8.84 -4.48
N LYS A 49 6.26 -8.64 -3.18
CA LYS A 49 6.16 -9.69 -2.16
C LYS A 49 4.74 -10.18 -1.95
N LEU A 50 3.74 -9.30 -2.15
CA LEU A 50 2.33 -9.67 -2.14
C LEU A 50 1.95 -10.44 -3.40
N SER A 51 2.45 -10.04 -4.56
CA SER A 51 2.33 -10.82 -5.80
C SER A 51 2.96 -12.19 -5.65
N ASP A 52 4.16 -12.33 -5.08
CA ASP A 52 4.82 -13.63 -4.86
C ASP A 52 4.00 -14.54 -3.92
N ARG A 53 3.32 -13.95 -2.93
CA ARG A 53 2.47 -14.67 -1.95
C ARG A 53 1.08 -15.03 -2.50
N LEU A 54 0.50 -14.20 -3.36
CA LEU A 54 -0.81 -14.41 -3.98
C LEU A 54 -0.73 -15.10 -5.34
N SER A 55 0.47 -15.23 -5.91
CA SER A 55 0.68 -15.97 -7.13
C SER A 55 0.46 -17.45 -6.85
N THR A 56 -0.73 -17.93 -7.21
CA THR A 56 -1.08 -19.35 -7.35
C THR A 56 -0.39 -19.99 -8.57
N GLN A 57 0.72 -19.42 -9.04
CA GLN A 57 1.54 -20.00 -10.10
C GLN A 57 2.65 -20.81 -9.44
N PRO A 58 2.62 -22.14 -9.55
CA PRO A 58 3.65 -23.00 -8.98
C PRO A 58 5.00 -22.61 -9.57
N LYS A 59 5.99 -22.47 -8.68
CA LYS A 59 7.36 -22.08 -9.02
C LYS A 59 7.88 -23.08 -10.07
N LEU A 60 8.19 -22.58 -11.26
CA LEU A 60 8.68 -23.41 -12.35
C LEU A 60 10.14 -23.74 -12.06
N GLU A 61 10.41 -24.99 -11.70
CA GLU A 61 11.77 -25.52 -11.54
C GLU A 61 12.15 -26.26 -12.84
N PRO A 62 13.37 -26.04 -13.40
CA PRO A 62 13.82 -26.78 -14.57
C PRO A 62 14.02 -28.25 -14.18
N MET A 63 13.11 -29.12 -14.59
CA MET A 63 13.18 -30.55 -14.22
C MET A 63 14.18 -31.31 -15.08
N GLU A 64 14.21 -31.10 -16.40
CA GLU A 64 15.11 -31.88 -17.26
C GLU A 64 15.31 -31.19 -18.62
N PRO A 65 16.56 -31.11 -19.13
CA PRO A 65 16.83 -30.67 -20.49
C PRO A 65 16.36 -31.76 -21.48
N ILE A 66 15.52 -31.37 -22.44
CA ILE A 66 15.12 -32.27 -23.55
C ILE A 66 16.26 -32.39 -24.57
N ASP A 67 17.09 -31.34 -24.68
CA ASP A 67 18.28 -31.25 -25.54
C ASP A 67 19.23 -30.14 -25.02
N GLU A 68 20.47 -30.03 -25.50
CA GLU A 68 21.49 -29.04 -25.08
C GLU A 68 21.04 -27.57 -25.24
N ARG A 69 19.95 -27.32 -25.98
CA ARG A 69 19.43 -25.99 -26.32
C ARG A 69 18.01 -25.72 -25.86
N THR A 70 17.32 -26.66 -25.20
CA THR A 70 15.89 -26.49 -24.87
C THR A 70 15.54 -27.10 -23.51
N THR A 71 15.28 -26.22 -22.55
CA THR A 71 14.76 -26.56 -21.22
C THR A 71 13.26 -26.38 -21.20
N VAL A 72 12.54 -27.39 -20.70
CA VAL A 72 11.11 -27.30 -20.42
C VAL A 72 10.89 -27.04 -18.93
N LEU A 73 10.13 -25.99 -18.64
CA LEU A 73 9.79 -25.54 -17.29
C LEU A 73 8.49 -26.21 -16.86
N VAL A 74 8.52 -26.97 -15.76
CA VAL A 74 7.37 -27.72 -15.28
C VAL A 74 7.04 -27.30 -13.83
N PRO A 75 5.74 -27.16 -13.47
CA PRO A 75 5.31 -26.88 -12.10
C PRO A 75 5.87 -27.83 -11.05
N GLN A 76 6.37 -27.27 -9.93
CA GLN A 76 6.95 -28.02 -8.80
C GLN A 76 6.03 -29.10 -8.20
N ASP A 77 4.71 -28.95 -8.32
CA ASP A 77 3.74 -29.94 -7.82
C ASP A 77 3.81 -31.29 -8.54
N GLN A 78 4.41 -31.33 -9.74
CA GLN A 78 4.60 -32.56 -10.50
C GLN A 78 5.93 -33.27 -10.24
N LEU A 79 6.87 -32.66 -9.48
CA LEU A 79 8.17 -33.27 -9.12
C LEU A 79 8.07 -34.34 -8.03
N ARG A 80 6.94 -34.39 -7.31
CA ARG A 80 6.78 -35.16 -6.07
C ARG A 80 5.84 -36.35 -6.21
N ARG A 81 5.95 -37.08 -7.31
CA ARG A 81 5.21 -38.33 -7.53
C ARG A 81 6.15 -39.49 -7.83
#